data_AF-F4X148-F1
#
_entry.id   AF-F4X148-F1
#
_cell.length_a   1.000
_cell.length_b   1.000
_cell.length_c   1.000
_cell.angle_alpha   90.00
_cell.angle_beta   90.00
_cell.angle_gamma   90.00
#
_symmetry.space_group_name_H-M   'P 1'
#
loop_
_entity.id
_entity.type
_entity.pdbx_description
1 polymer ?
#
loop_
_entity_poly.entity_id
_entity_poly.type
_entity_poly.pdbx_seq_one_letter_code
_entity_poly.pdbx_strand_id
1 'polypeptide(L)'
;MLPRAGFHPDKENLGDQISVHCLISPSIFTRYGLTHIDFFKIRDKEEIRSIFENIGFEFPEESFDTLWQKGMRKDCTDGMCVETFQELLAASGFVAKKITCD
;
A
#
# COMPACT_ATOMS: atom_id res chain seq x y z
N MET A 1 -8.02 -5.42 -16.44
CA MET A 1 -7.45 -6.56 -17.20
C MET A 1 -6.10 -6.10 -17.71
N LEU A 2 -4.97 -6.53 -17.11
CA LEU A 2 -3.63 -6.10 -17.55
C LEU A 2 -3.24 -6.85 -18.83
N PRO A 3 -2.63 -6.20 -19.84
CA PRO A 3 -2.33 -6.85 -21.10
C PRO A 3 -1.24 -7.91 -20.94
N ARG A 4 -1.50 -9.11 -21.48
CA ARG A 4 -0.47 -10.15 -21.63
C ARG A 4 0.51 -9.71 -22.73
N ALA A 5 1.78 -9.57 -22.36
CA ALA A 5 2.99 -9.64 -23.18
C ALA A 5 2.82 -9.21 -24.66
N GLY A 6 2.82 -7.90 -24.89
CA GLY A 6 3.12 -7.29 -26.18
C GLY A 6 3.80 -5.95 -25.92
N PHE A 7 5.11 -5.89 -26.10
CA PHE A 7 5.91 -4.68 -25.87
C PHE A 7 5.70 -3.69 -27.02
N HIS A 8 4.55 -3.03 -27.04
CA HIS A 8 4.37 -1.78 -27.78
C HIS A 8 4.64 -0.63 -26.78
N PRO A 9 5.52 0.34 -27.09
CA PRO A 9 5.71 1.49 -26.22
C PRO A 9 4.41 2.30 -26.25
N ASP A 10 3.61 2.12 -25.21
CA ASP A 10 2.36 2.81 -24.99
C ASP A 10 2.69 4.27 -24.66
N LYS A 11 2.67 5.14 -25.68
CA LYS A 11 3.04 6.56 -25.53
C LYS A 11 1.97 7.38 -24.80
N GLU A 12 0.78 6.83 -24.63
CA GLU A 12 -0.40 7.53 -24.09
C GLU A 12 -0.75 7.12 -22.65
N ASN A 13 -0.14 6.04 -22.12
CA ASN A 13 -0.41 5.53 -20.78
C ASN A 13 0.76 5.80 -19.82
N LEU A 14 1.04 7.08 -19.59
CA LEU A 14 2.11 7.55 -18.70
C LEU A 14 1.57 8.02 -17.34
N GLY A 15 0.33 7.64 -17.00
CA GLY A 15 -0.48 8.24 -15.95
C GLY A 15 0.27 8.36 -14.62
N ASP A 16 1.06 7.34 -14.28
CA ASP A 16 1.90 7.34 -13.09
C ASP A 16 3.27 6.78 -13.48
N GLN A 17 4.19 7.61 -13.96
CA GLN A 17 5.55 7.17 -14.25
C GLN A 17 6.44 7.20 -13.01
N ILE A 18 7.23 6.14 -12.87
CA ILE A 18 8.32 6.06 -11.89
C ILE A 18 9.35 7.16 -12.20
N SER A 19 9.76 7.94 -11.19
CA SER A 19 10.77 8.98 -11.38
C SER A 19 12.10 8.40 -11.87
N VAL A 20 12.89 9.18 -12.62
CA VAL A 20 14.23 8.77 -13.10
C VAL A 20 15.11 8.28 -11.94
N HIS A 21 14.98 8.91 -10.76
CA HIS A 21 15.71 8.51 -9.56
C HIS A 21 15.42 7.06 -9.14
N CYS A 22 14.16 6.65 -9.18
CA CYS A 22 13.77 5.28 -8.84
C CYS A 22 14.26 4.24 -9.86
N LEU A 23 14.59 4.64 -11.09
CA LEU A 23 15.20 3.76 -12.10
C LEU A 23 16.70 3.56 -11.87
N ILE A 24 17.43 4.64 -11.53
CA ILE A 24 18.89 4.58 -11.29
C ILE A 24 19.23 4.08 -9.88
N SER A 25 18.31 4.24 -8.93
CA SER A 25 18.45 3.82 -7.53
C SER A 25 17.18 3.10 -7.07
N PRO A 26 17.00 1.83 -7.48
CA PRO A 26 15.79 1.08 -7.19
C PRO A 26 15.64 0.78 -5.70
N SER A 27 14.41 0.94 -5.21
CA SER A 27 14.06 0.56 -3.84
C SER A 27 14.13 -0.95 -3.65
N ILE A 28 14.13 -1.41 -2.38
CA ILE A 28 14.02 -2.85 -2.08
C ILE A 28 12.73 -3.44 -2.69
N PHE A 29 11.64 -2.69 -2.69
CA PHE A 29 10.36 -3.11 -3.26
C PHE A 29 10.45 -3.34 -4.77
N THR A 30 11.17 -2.47 -5.48
CA THR A 30 11.43 -2.61 -6.91
C THR A 30 12.21 -3.89 -7.23
N ARG A 31 13.13 -4.31 -6.35
CA ARG A 31 13.84 -5.59 -6.51
C ARG A 31 12.93 -6.80 -6.37
N TYR A 32 11.84 -6.67 -5.62
CA TYR A 32 10.77 -7.69 -5.50
C TYR A 32 9.69 -7.54 -6.59
N GLY A 33 9.88 -6.66 -7.57
CA GLY A 33 8.94 -6.46 -8.67
C GLY A 33 7.78 -5.54 -8.35
N LEU A 34 7.79 -4.86 -7.21
CA LEU A 34 6.78 -3.87 -6.84
C LEU A 34 7.10 -2.50 -7.42
N THR A 35 6.07 -1.82 -7.89
CA THR A 35 6.10 -0.47 -8.44
C THR A 35 5.33 0.49 -7.55
N HIS A 36 5.51 1.80 -7.74
CA HIS A 36 4.73 2.80 -7.00
C HIS A 36 3.20 2.63 -7.16
N ILE A 37 2.73 2.17 -8.32
CA ILE A 37 1.32 1.87 -8.58
C ILE A 37 0.79 0.84 -7.58
N ASP A 38 1.61 -0.15 -7.22
CA ASP A 38 1.20 -1.19 -6.28
C ASP A 38 0.94 -0.61 -4.87
N PHE A 39 1.59 0.48 -4.48
CA PHE A 39 1.36 1.15 -3.20
C PHE A 39 0.09 2.00 -3.21
N PHE A 40 -0.21 2.65 -4.33
CA PHE A 40 -1.38 3.54 -4.50
C PHE A 40 -2.64 2.83 -5.03
N LYS A 41 -2.54 1.57 -5.43
CA LYS A 41 -3.70 0.76 -5.82
C LYS A 41 -4.71 0.70 -4.68
N ILE A 42 -5.95 1.08 -4.98
CA ILE A 42 -7.10 0.96 -4.08
C ILE A 42 -7.39 -0.52 -3.80
N ARG A 43 -7.58 -0.84 -2.53
CA ARG A 43 -7.86 -2.17 -2.01
C ARG A 43 -9.04 -2.10 -1.04
N ASP A 44 -9.73 -3.23 -0.91
CA ASP A 44 -10.76 -3.41 0.10
C ASP A 44 -10.16 -3.53 1.50
N LYS A 45 -11.06 -3.49 2.49
CA LYS A 45 -10.73 -3.46 3.91
C LYS A 45 -10.00 -4.73 4.34
N GLU A 46 -10.45 -5.87 3.86
CA GLU A 46 -9.93 -7.20 4.19
C GLU A 46 -8.54 -7.40 3.61
N GLU A 47 -8.30 -6.98 2.36
CA GLU A 47 -6.97 -7.03 1.73
C GLU A 47 -5.96 -6.16 2.50
N ILE A 48 -6.33 -4.92 2.85
CA ILE A 48 -5.46 -4.04 3.65
C ILE A 48 -5.16 -4.66 5.02
N ARG A 49 -6.19 -5.16 5.72
CA ARG A 49 -5.99 -5.83 7.02
C ARG A 49 -5.00 -6.98 6.92
N SER A 50 -5.17 -7.85 5.93
CA SER A 50 -4.30 -9.01 5.72
C SER A 50 -2.86 -8.60 5.43
N ILE A 51 -2.63 -7.55 4.62
CA ILE A 51 -1.27 -7.07 4.32
C ILE A 51 -0.53 -6.70 5.61
N PHE A 52 -1.15 -5.92 6.51
CA PHE A 52 -0.49 -5.49 7.74
C PHE A 52 -0.36 -6.62 8.78
N GLU A 53 -1.37 -7.47 8.92
CA GLU A 53 -1.30 -8.65 9.80
C GLU A 53 -0.20 -9.64 9.35
N ASN A 54 -0.04 -9.86 8.03
CA ASN A 54 1.02 -10.72 7.49
C ASN A 54 2.44 -10.18 7.74
N ILE A 55 2.59 -8.88 7.96
CA ILE A 55 3.86 -8.24 8.34
C ILE A 55 4.11 -8.36 9.86
N GLY A 56 3.14 -8.86 10.62
CA GLY A 56 3.18 -9.03 12.07
C GLY A 56 2.56 -7.87 12.84
N PHE A 57 1.72 -7.06 12.20
CA PHE A 57 0.97 -6.02 12.90
C PHE A 57 -0.25 -6.63 13.60
N GLU A 58 -0.31 -6.49 14.92
CA GLU A 58 -1.50 -6.84 15.68
C GLU A 58 -2.33 -5.58 15.95
N PHE A 59 -3.58 -5.60 15.52
CA PHE A 59 -4.53 -4.54 15.82
C PHE A 59 -5.31 -4.90 17.09
N PRO A 60 -5.21 -4.12 18.18
CA PRO A 60 -6.13 -4.23 19.32
C PRO A 60 -7.59 -4.16 18.86
N GLU A 61 -8.51 -4.70 19.67
CA GLU A 61 -9.95 -4.72 19.31
C GLU A 61 -10.44 -3.33 18.87
N GLU A 62 -11.11 -3.30 17.72
CA GLU A 62 -11.68 -2.12 17.04
C GLU A 62 -10.70 -1.05 16.54
N SER A 63 -9.39 -1.18 16.79
CA SER A 63 -8.41 -0.15 16.40
C SER A 63 -8.26 -0.03 14.88
N PHE A 64 -8.26 -1.17 14.19
CA PHE A 64 -8.21 -1.25 12.73
C PHE A 64 -9.44 -0.59 12.10
N ASP A 65 -10.63 -0.93 12.59
CA ASP A 65 -11.89 -0.41 12.07
C ASP A 65 -12.00 1.09 12.24
N THR A 66 -11.54 1.62 13.37
CA THR A 66 -11.49 3.06 13.65
C THR A 66 -10.56 3.78 12.67
N LEU A 67 -9.37 3.21 12.40
CA LEU A 67 -8.43 3.76 11.42
C LEU A 67 -9.00 3.71 10.00
N TRP A 68 -9.62 2.59 9.63
CA TRP A 68 -10.28 2.42 8.34
C TRP A 68 -11.34 3.49 8.12
N GLN A 69 -12.24 3.68 9.08
CA GLN A 69 -13.30 4.69 9.01
C GLN A 69 -12.74 6.11 8.94
N LYS A 70 -11.61 6.39 9.62
CA LYS A 70 -10.93 7.69 9.51
C LYS A 70 -10.42 7.94 8.09
N GLY A 71 -9.84 6.93 7.45
CA GLY A 71 -9.36 7.07 6.08
C GLY A 71 -10.47 7.14 5.03
N MET A 72 -11.55 6.37 5.19
CA MET A 72 -12.75 6.47 4.33
C MET A 72 -13.43 7.85 4.38
N ARG A 73 -13.24 8.60 5.47
CA ARG A 73 -13.70 10.00 5.56
C ARG A 73 -12.75 10.99 4.90
N LYS A 74 -11.46 10.65 4.79
CA LYS A 74 -10.43 11.48 4.16
C LYS A 74 -10.53 11.37 2.64
N ASP A 75 -10.61 10.14 2.16
CA ASP A 75 -10.72 9.80 0.75
C ASP A 75 -12.12 9.23 0.53
N CYS A 76 -13.00 9.95 -0.17
CA CYS A 76 -14.39 9.57 -0.46
C CYS A 76 -14.48 8.41 -1.48
N THR A 77 -13.74 7.33 -1.25
CA THR A 77 -13.60 6.15 -2.11
C THR A 77 -14.06 4.89 -1.39
N ASP A 78 -14.44 3.85 -2.14
CA ASP A 78 -14.91 2.56 -1.61
C ASP A 78 -13.77 1.65 -1.09
N GLY A 79 -12.63 2.24 -0.78
CA GLY A 79 -11.40 1.52 -0.45
C GLY A 79 -10.23 2.47 -0.28
N MET A 80 -9.09 1.91 0.13
CA MET A 80 -7.89 2.68 0.46
C MET A 80 -6.65 2.01 -0.10
N CYS A 81 -5.62 2.80 -0.39
CA CYS A 81 -4.32 2.26 -0.76
C CYS A 81 -3.44 2.02 0.47
N VAL A 82 -2.35 1.25 0.29
CA VAL A 82 -1.43 0.90 1.36
C VAL A 82 -0.75 2.15 1.93
N GLU A 83 -0.38 3.09 1.07
CA GLU A 83 0.29 4.34 1.46
C GLU A 83 -0.57 5.17 2.41
N THR A 84 -1.83 5.46 2.04
CA THR A 84 -2.75 6.23 2.89
C THR A 84 -2.98 5.55 4.24
N PHE A 85 -3.14 4.22 4.26
CA PHE A 85 -3.33 3.50 5.51
C PHE A 85 -2.08 3.57 6.39
N GLN A 86 -0.88 3.45 5.79
CA GLN A 86 0.39 3.59 6.49
C GLN A 86 0.58 4.99 7.08
N GLU A 87 0.19 6.06 6.37
CA GLU A 87 0.19 7.43 6.91
C GLU A 87 -0.72 7.57 8.14
N LEU A 88 -1.94 7.02 8.07
CA LEU A 88 -2.89 7.05 9.19
C LEU A 88 -2.37 6.26 10.40
N LEU A 89 -1.73 5.12 10.13
CA LEU A 89 -1.11 4.28 11.15
C LEU A 89 0.06 4.99 11.84
N ALA A 90 0.92 5.66 11.07
CA ALA A 90 2.03 6.46 11.60
C ALA A 90 1.53 7.63 12.47
N ALA A 91 0.46 8.30 12.04
CA ALA A 91 -0.13 9.42 12.77
C ALA A 91 -0.88 9.00 14.05
N SER A 92 -1.29 7.75 14.17
CA SER A 92 -2.05 7.23 15.32
C SER A 92 -1.17 6.66 16.44
N GLY A 93 0.14 6.53 16.21
CA GLY A 93 1.09 6.15 17.26
C GLY A 93 1.00 4.67 17.69
N PHE A 94 0.35 3.81 16.90
CA PHE A 94 0.37 2.37 17.15
C PHE A 94 1.77 1.83 16.94
N VAL A 95 2.37 1.29 18.00
CA VAL A 95 3.61 0.54 17.91
C VAL A 95 3.24 -0.91 17.62
N ALA A 96 3.68 -1.44 16.48
CA ALA A 96 3.63 -2.88 16.22
C ALA A 96 4.22 -3.61 17.44
N LYS A 97 3.44 -4.48 18.09
CA LYS A 97 4.03 -5.43 19.01
C LYS A 97 4.89 -6.36 18.17
N LYS A 98 6.20 -6.10 18.17
CA LYS A 98 7.17 -6.95 17.51
C LYS A 98 7.06 -8.33 18.16
N ILE A 99 6.63 -9.34 17.40
CA ILE A 99 6.80 -10.72 17.81
C ILE A 99 8.31 -10.92 17.94
N THR A 100 8.80 -11.04 19.17
CA THR A 100 10.14 -11.53 19.46
C THR A 100 10.19 -12.97 19.00
N CYS A 101 10.98 -13.26 17.96
CA CYS A 101 11.44 -14.62 17.73
C CYS A 101 12.41 -14.97 18.86
N ASP A 102 12.06 -15.95 19.68
CA ASP A 102 13.01 -16.74 20.50
C ASP A 102 13.95 -17.55 19.60
#